data_AF-A0A7V0TQN0-F1
#
_entry.id   AF-A0A7V0TQN0-F1
#
_cell.length_a   1.000
_cell.length_b   1.000
_cell.length_c   1.000
_cell.angle_alpha   90.00
_cell.angle_beta   90.00
_cell.angle_gamma   90.00
#
_symmetry.space_group_name_H-M   'P 1'
#
loop_
_entity.id
_entity.type
_entity.pdbx_description
1 polymer ?
#
loop_
_entity_poly.entity_id
_entity_poly.type
_entity_poly.pdbx_seq_one_letter_code
_entity_poly.pdbx_strand_id
1 'polypeptide(L)'
;MRNTNIILICLGFLLLTAPVSADGKEENGGGETMETVLAGKITDILSGEELAGVRVQLDGTDLITYTGFEGEFRFEGLKPGTYYLVTSMISYKNSRIKVETGKDVRKPSGIMIRLKPD
;
A
#
# COMPACT_ATOMS: atom_id res chain seq x y z
N MET A 1 13.38 -51.03 53.26
CA MET A 1 12.29 -50.07 53.56
C MET A 1 11.75 -49.55 52.24
N ARG A 2 10.43 -49.72 52.02
CA ARG A 2 9.55 -48.95 51.12
C ARG A 2 9.89 -48.90 49.61
N ASN A 3 9.44 -49.97 48.95
CA ASN A 3 8.63 -49.98 47.72
C ASN A 3 7.84 -48.69 47.39
N THR A 4 7.92 -48.25 46.13
CA THR A 4 6.88 -47.58 45.29
C THR A 4 7.32 -47.73 43.81
N ASN A 5 6.81 -48.70 43.03
CA ASN A 5 5.62 -48.63 42.15
C ASN A 5 5.82 -47.60 41.01
N ILE A 6 5.83 -47.89 39.69
CA ILE A 6 4.86 -48.59 38.80
C ILE A 6 5.55 -48.71 37.39
N ILE A 7 5.70 -49.90 36.78
CA ILE A 7 4.78 -50.55 35.78
C ILE A 7 4.70 -49.74 34.47
N LEU A 8 4.74 -50.25 33.23
CA LEU A 8 5.02 -51.55 32.60
C LEU A 8 4.90 -51.29 31.07
N ILE A 9 5.84 -51.82 30.28
CA ILE A 9 5.70 -52.48 28.97
C ILE A 9 4.50 -52.12 28.06
N CYS A 10 4.79 -51.82 26.77
CA CYS A 10 4.12 -52.37 25.56
C CYS A 10 4.80 -51.75 24.31
N LEU A 11 5.68 -52.47 23.60
CA LEU A 11 5.37 -53.39 22.49
C LEU A 11 4.53 -52.73 21.38
N GLY A 12 5.13 -52.54 20.20
CA GLY A 12 4.40 -52.00 19.05
C GLY A 12 5.27 -51.75 17.83
N PHE A 13 5.66 -52.83 17.15
CA PHE A 13 6.14 -52.82 15.78
C PHE A 13 4.93 -52.52 14.86
N LEU A 14 4.94 -51.44 14.07
CA LEU A 14 4.13 -51.40 12.84
C LEU A 14 4.66 -50.39 11.81
N LEU A 15 4.81 -50.90 10.59
CA LEU A 15 5.30 -50.28 9.37
C LEU A 15 4.29 -49.31 8.71
N LEU A 16 4.85 -48.36 7.96
CA LEU A 16 4.34 -47.56 6.84
C LEU A 16 3.18 -46.56 7.08
N THR A 17 3.48 -45.27 6.87
CA THR A 17 2.64 -44.37 6.05
C THR A 17 3.53 -43.46 5.16
N ALA A 18 3.01 -43.16 3.96
CA ALA A 18 3.65 -42.57 2.79
C ALA A 18 4.14 -41.10 2.95
N PRO A 19 4.99 -40.57 2.04
CA PRO A 19 5.25 -39.13 1.99
C PRO A 19 3.95 -38.40 1.70
N VAL A 20 3.54 -37.51 2.61
CA VAL A 20 2.48 -36.54 2.30
C VAL A 20 3.08 -35.55 1.32
N SER A 21 2.73 -35.67 0.04
CA SER A 21 2.92 -34.58 -0.91
C SER A 21 2.07 -33.42 -0.42
N ALA A 22 2.72 -32.37 0.08
CA ALA A 22 2.09 -31.07 0.28
C ALA A 22 1.88 -30.45 -1.11
N ASP A 23 0.83 -30.91 -1.80
CA ASP A 23 0.24 -30.23 -2.95
C ASP A 23 -0.43 -28.95 -2.43
N GLY A 24 0.38 -27.91 -2.26
CA GLY A 24 -0.08 -26.56 -2.03
C GLY A 24 -0.64 -26.01 -3.33
N LYS A 25 -1.89 -26.39 -3.61
CA LYS A 25 -2.75 -25.83 -4.65
C LYS A 25 -2.82 -24.31 -4.46
N GLU A 26 -2.02 -23.55 -5.20
CA GLU A 26 -2.23 -22.11 -5.33
C GLU A 26 -3.54 -21.90 -6.08
N GLU A 27 -4.51 -21.45 -5.31
CA GLU A 27 -5.88 -21.30 -5.69
C GLU A 27 -5.97 -20.14 -6.69
N ASN A 28 -6.53 -20.45 -7.86
CA ASN A 28 -6.90 -19.52 -8.90
C ASN A 28 -7.94 -18.53 -8.36
N GLY A 29 -7.47 -17.43 -7.77
CA GLY A 29 -8.29 -16.28 -7.41
C GLY A 29 -8.46 -15.40 -8.63
N GLY A 30 -9.64 -15.46 -9.27
CA GLY A 30 -10.05 -14.51 -10.29
C GLY A 30 -9.86 -13.09 -9.75
N GLY A 31 -8.85 -12.41 -10.30
CA GLY A 31 -8.48 -11.07 -9.87
C GLY A 31 -9.57 -10.08 -10.26
N GLU A 32 -10.50 -9.83 -9.35
CA GLU A 32 -11.26 -8.59 -9.39
C GLU A 32 -10.22 -7.46 -9.34
N THR A 33 -10.12 -6.69 -10.43
CA THR A 33 -9.24 -5.52 -10.48
C THR A 33 -9.78 -4.53 -9.45
N MET A 34 -9.26 -4.63 -8.23
CA MET A 34 -9.53 -3.65 -7.18
C MET A 34 -8.91 -2.36 -7.69
N GLU A 35 -9.73 -1.42 -8.13
CA GLU A 35 -9.29 -0.08 -8.47
C GLU A 35 -9.43 0.83 -7.26
N THR A 36 -8.52 1.78 -7.13
CA THR A 36 -8.47 2.71 -6.01
C THR A 36 -8.28 4.14 -6.48
N VAL A 37 -8.67 5.06 -5.62
CA VAL A 37 -8.58 6.50 -5.85
C VAL A 37 -7.47 7.06 -4.98
N LEU A 38 -6.60 7.85 -5.59
CA LEU A 38 -5.57 8.62 -4.91
C LEU A 38 -5.91 10.10 -5.07
N ALA A 39 -6.28 10.76 -3.99
CA ALA A 39 -6.66 12.17 -4.00
C ALA A 39 -5.97 12.93 -2.88
N GLY A 40 -5.81 14.24 -3.07
CA GLY A 40 -5.16 15.09 -2.10
C GLY A 40 -5.30 16.57 -2.40
N LYS A 41 -4.66 17.39 -1.58
CA LYS A 41 -4.53 18.83 -1.73
C LYS A 41 -3.06 19.25 -1.68
N ILE A 42 -2.73 20.31 -2.38
CA ILE A 42 -1.40 20.92 -2.39
C ILE A 42 -1.51 22.38 -1.95
N THR A 43 -0.70 22.77 -0.97
CA THR A 43 -0.65 24.15 -0.46
C THR A 43 0.77 24.70 -0.42
N ASP A 44 0.90 26.02 -0.35
CA ASP A 44 2.14 26.70 0.00
C ASP A 44 2.47 26.46 1.48
N ILE A 45 3.72 26.09 1.79
CA ILE A 45 4.15 25.80 3.17
C ILE A 45 4.24 27.06 4.06
N LEU A 46 4.48 28.23 3.47
CA LEU A 46 4.66 29.50 4.17
C LEU A 46 3.33 30.22 4.37
N SER A 47 2.54 30.41 3.30
CA SER A 47 1.26 31.14 3.36
C SER A 47 0.09 30.24 3.76
N GLY A 48 0.17 28.94 3.48
CA GLY A 48 -0.96 28.01 3.62
C GLY A 48 -1.97 28.07 2.48
N GLU A 49 -1.75 28.90 1.46
CA GLU A 49 -2.62 29.06 0.29
C GLU A 49 -2.73 27.78 -0.52
N GLU A 50 -3.92 27.48 -1.04
CA GLU A 50 -4.12 26.38 -1.99
C GLU A 50 -3.48 26.69 -3.35
N LEU A 51 -2.68 25.74 -3.86
CA LEU A 51 -1.94 25.94 -5.10
C LEU A 51 -2.66 25.28 -6.28
N ALA A 52 -3.24 26.10 -7.15
CA ALA A 52 -3.81 25.67 -8.43
C ALA A 52 -2.73 25.51 -9.51
N GLY A 53 -2.94 24.57 -10.44
CA GLY A 53 -2.05 24.37 -11.59
C GLY A 53 -0.73 23.65 -11.29
N VAL A 54 -0.56 23.07 -10.09
CA VAL A 54 0.58 22.21 -9.77
C VAL A 54 0.49 20.94 -10.62
N ARG A 55 1.54 20.63 -11.38
CA ARG A 55 1.64 19.34 -12.08
C ARG A 55 1.92 18.24 -11.06
N VAL A 56 1.08 17.21 -11.03
CA VAL A 56 1.25 16.03 -10.20
C VAL A 56 1.38 14.81 -11.10
N GLN A 57 2.49 14.09 -11.01
CA GLN A 57 2.75 12.87 -11.79
C GLN A 57 2.94 11.67 -10.88
N LEU A 58 2.39 10.53 -11.27
CA LEU A 58 2.78 9.23 -10.71
C LEU A 58 4.11 8.80 -11.35
N ASP A 59 5.16 8.81 -10.55
CA ASP A 59 6.53 8.51 -10.97
C ASP A 59 6.62 7.12 -11.63
N GLY A 60 7.40 7.03 -12.72
CA GLY A 60 7.49 5.81 -13.52
C GLY A 60 6.28 5.52 -14.42
N THR A 61 5.30 6.44 -14.51
CA THR A 61 4.15 6.34 -15.41
C THR A 61 3.92 7.65 -16.17
N ASP A 62 3.10 7.61 -17.21
CA ASP A 62 2.63 8.80 -17.93
C ASP A 62 1.37 9.44 -17.31
N LEU A 63 0.90 8.91 -16.17
CA LEU A 63 -0.28 9.43 -15.48
C LEU A 63 0.06 10.76 -14.81
N ILE A 64 -0.59 11.81 -15.30
CA ILE A 64 -0.42 13.18 -14.85
C ILE A 64 -1.80 13.77 -14.58
N THR A 65 -1.90 14.58 -13.53
CA THR A 65 -3.04 15.45 -13.25
C THR A 65 -2.52 16.82 -12.81
N TYR A 66 -3.42 17.79 -12.72
CA TYR A 66 -3.12 19.14 -12.26
C TYR A 66 -4.04 19.51 -11.12
N THR A 67 -3.55 20.31 -10.17
CA THR A 67 -4.39 20.79 -9.08
C THR A 67 -5.43 21.80 -9.56
N GLY A 68 -6.65 21.71 -9.03
CA GLY A 68 -7.72 22.68 -9.25
C GLY A 68 -7.60 23.92 -8.37
N PHE A 69 -8.65 24.75 -8.35
CA PHE A 69 -8.67 26.04 -7.65
C PHE A 69 -8.57 25.92 -6.13
N GLU A 70 -8.97 24.79 -5.54
CA GLU A 70 -8.85 24.52 -4.11
C GLU A 70 -7.64 23.61 -3.80
N GLY A 71 -6.65 23.61 -4.70
CA GLY A 71 -5.40 22.86 -4.59
C GLY A 71 -5.57 21.35 -4.72
N GLU A 72 -6.75 20.86 -5.09
CA GLU A 72 -7.13 19.46 -5.11
C GLU A 72 -6.62 18.74 -6.36
N PHE A 73 -6.18 17.49 -6.20
CA PHE A 73 -5.84 16.60 -7.31
C PHE A 73 -6.43 15.21 -7.08
N ARG A 74 -6.60 14.45 -8.18
CA ARG A 74 -7.16 13.10 -8.12
C ARG A 74 -6.65 12.22 -9.26
N PHE A 75 -6.32 10.98 -8.91
CA PHE A 75 -6.12 9.85 -9.82
C PHE A 75 -7.17 8.78 -9.50
N GLU A 76 -7.75 8.20 -10.54
CA GLU A 76 -8.71 7.10 -10.46
C GLU A 76 -8.14 5.86 -11.16
N GLY A 77 -8.76 4.69 -10.97
CA GLY A 77 -8.38 3.48 -11.68
C GLY A 77 -6.99 2.94 -11.32
N LEU A 78 -6.43 3.34 -10.17
CA LEU A 78 -5.12 2.85 -9.74
C LEU A 78 -5.26 1.44 -9.18
N LYS A 79 -4.24 0.62 -9.34
CA LYS A 79 -4.15 -0.65 -8.61
C LYS A 79 -3.70 -0.36 -7.16
N PRO A 80 -4.16 -1.10 -6.16
CA PRO A 80 -3.58 -1.09 -4.82
C PRO A 80 -2.08 -1.30 -4.91
N GLY A 81 -1.33 -0.47 -4.20
CA GLY A 81 0.11 -0.49 -4.33
C GLY A 81 0.79 0.68 -3.66
N THR A 82 2.08 0.79 -3.95
CA THR A 82 2.91 1.91 -3.51
C THR A 82 3.28 2.74 -4.73
N TYR A 83 3.06 4.04 -4.64
CA TYR A 83 3.36 5.00 -5.69
C TYR A 83 4.28 6.10 -5.15
N TYR A 84 4.94 6.81 -6.07
CA TYR A 84 5.60 8.07 -5.77
C TYR A 84 4.92 9.17 -6.56
N LEU A 85 4.55 10.26 -5.88
CA LEU A 85 4.05 11.47 -6.51
C LEU A 85 5.22 12.43 -6.71
N VAL A 86 5.39 12.93 -7.94
CA VAL A 86 6.31 14.02 -8.26
C VAL A 86 5.49 15.27 -8.56
N THR A 87 5.76 16.34 -7.80
CA THR A 87 5.10 17.63 -7.99
C THR A 87 6.05 18.65 -8.63
N SER A 88 5.52 19.48 -9.52
CA SER A 88 6.26 20.55 -10.19
C SER A 88 5.37 21.76 -10.43
N MET A 89 5.87 22.94 -10.08
CA MET A 89 5.22 24.23 -10.34
C MET A 89 6.31 25.31 -10.44
N ILE A 90 6.08 26.33 -11.28
CA ILE A 90 7.01 27.46 -11.42
C ILE A 90 7.17 28.16 -10.07
N SER A 91 8.40 28.51 -9.70
CA SER A 91 8.76 29.16 -8.44
C SER A 91 8.60 28.32 -7.18
N TYR A 92 8.42 27.00 -7.31
CA TYR A 92 8.37 26.06 -6.18
C TYR A 92 9.40 24.95 -6.34
N LYS A 93 9.95 24.48 -5.22
CA LYS A 93 10.78 23.28 -5.20
C LYS A 93 9.94 22.05 -5.58
N ASN A 94 10.46 21.24 -6.49
CA ASN A 94 9.88 19.94 -6.79
C ASN A 94 9.89 19.04 -5.55
N SER A 95 8.86 18.22 -5.39
CA SER A 95 8.76 17.25 -4.30
C SER A 95 8.50 15.86 -4.84
N ARG A 96 9.04 14.84 -4.15
CA ARG A 96 8.81 13.41 -4.44
C ARG A 96 8.31 12.73 -3.17
N ILE A 97 7.05 12.30 -3.17
CA ILE A 97 6.36 11.78 -1.98
C ILE A 97 5.92 10.34 -2.20
N LYS A 98 6.27 9.44 -1.28
CA LYS A 98 5.76 8.06 -1.28
C LYS A 98 4.33 8.02 -0.76
N VAL A 99 3.43 7.35 -1.48
CA VAL A 99 2.02 7.15 -1.09
C VAL A 99 1.64 5.69 -1.27
N GLU A 100 0.73 5.20 -0.43
CA GLU A 100 0.27 3.82 -0.46
C GLU A 100 -1.25 3.79 -0.64
N THR A 101 -1.74 3.02 -1.61
CA THR A 101 -3.15 2.92 -1.96
C THR A 101 -3.68 1.53 -1.64
N GLY A 102 -4.97 1.42 -1.31
CA GLY A 102 -5.65 0.14 -1.08
C GLY A 102 -5.17 -0.69 0.12
N LYS A 103 -4.30 -0.16 0.99
CA LYS A 103 -3.80 -0.89 2.17
C LYS A 103 -4.71 -0.79 3.41
N ASP A 104 -5.55 0.25 3.51
CA ASP A 104 -6.48 0.42 4.64
C ASP A 104 -7.70 1.26 4.22
N VAL A 105 -8.81 0.59 3.87
CA VAL A 105 -10.07 1.24 3.45
C VAL A 105 -10.66 2.12 4.57
N ARG A 106 -10.21 1.97 5.82
CA ARG A 106 -10.74 2.69 6.99
C ARG A 106 -10.02 4.00 7.28
N LYS A 107 -8.91 4.30 6.59
CA LYS A 107 -8.23 5.58 6.69
C LYS A 107 -8.50 6.40 5.43
N PRO A 108 -9.15 7.58 5.54
CA PRO A 108 -9.24 8.48 4.41
C PRO A 108 -7.82 8.89 4.00
N SER A 109 -7.40 8.48 2.80
CA SER A 109 -6.10 8.81 2.20
C SER A 109 -6.08 10.26 1.69
N GLY A 110 -6.60 11.21 2.46
CA GLY A 110 -6.53 12.63 2.13
C GLY A 110 -5.09 13.10 2.22
N ILE A 111 -4.39 13.08 1.10
CA ILE A 111 -2.97 13.46 1.05
C ILE A 111 -2.85 14.97 1.07
N MET A 112 -2.10 15.51 2.02
CA MET A 112 -1.75 16.93 2.06
C MET A 112 -0.27 17.07 1.71
N ILE A 113 0.03 17.74 0.61
CA ILE A 113 1.41 18.08 0.21
C ILE A 113 1.61 19.56 0.41
N ARG A 114 2.70 19.95 1.07
CA ARG A 114 3.07 21.37 1.23
C ARG A 114 4.32 21.66 0.43
N LEU A 115 4.21 22.53 -0.58
CA LEU A 115 5.34 22.93 -1.40
C LEU A 115 6.08 24.11 -0.79
N LYS A 116 7.39 24.10 -0.95
CA LYS A 116 8.26 25.20 -0.53
C LYS A 116 8.56 26.07 -1.75
N PRO A 117 8.38 27.39 -1.68
CA PRO A 117 8.89 28.31 -2.71
C PRO A 117 10.39 28.10 -2.97
N ASP A 118 10.82 28.30 -4.21
CA ASP A 118 12.21 28.11 -4.64
C ASP A 118 13.18 29.12 -4.00
#